data_AF-A0A9E5TNY0-F1
#
_entry.id   AF-A0A9E5TNY0-F1
#
_cell.length_a   1.000
_cell.length_b   1.000
_cell.length_c   1.000
_cell.angle_alpha   90.00
_cell.angle_beta   90.00
_cell.angle_gamma   90.00
#
_symmetry.space_group_name_H-M   'P 1'
#
loop_
_entity.id
_entity.type
_entity.pdbx_description
1 polymer ?
#
loop_
_entity_poly.entity_id
_entity_poly.type
_entity_poly.pdbx_seq_one_letter_code
_entity_poly.pdbx_strand_id
1 'polypeptide(L)'
;PAGTVEAVVAASDKALETGSVEDLTHGITQLVAEGIRRRFGETMERKEHAGASVAAGREFVAAYVEFVHYVERLHADALGPAGHHAETEKPAAEASHRH
;
A
#
# COMPACT_ATOMS: atom_id res chain seq x y z
N PRO A 1 2.41 1.07 15.21
CA PRO A 1 2.64 -0.38 15.40
C PRO A 1 4.15 -0.68 15.42
N ALA A 2 4.72 -0.87 16.62
CA ALA A 2 6.13 -1.26 16.79
C ALA A 2 6.31 -2.79 16.81
N GLY A 3 5.37 -3.53 17.42
CA GLY A 3 5.49 -4.98 17.60
C GLY A 3 5.45 -5.83 16.34
N THR A 4 4.89 -5.33 15.22
CA THR A 4 4.91 -6.04 13.93
C THR A 4 6.28 -5.95 13.25
N VAL A 5 6.99 -4.84 13.44
CA VAL A 5 8.34 -4.65 12.90
C VAL A 5 9.33 -5.54 13.66
N GLU A 6 9.23 -5.58 14.99
CA GLU A 6 10.04 -6.46 15.83
C GLU A 6 9.87 -7.95 15.45
N ALA A 7 8.66 -8.38 15.11
CA ALA A 7 8.40 -9.76 14.69
C ALA A 7 9.06 -10.13 13.34
N VAL A 8 9.04 -9.23 12.35
CA VAL A 8 9.67 -9.47 11.04
C VAL A 8 11.20 -9.47 11.14
N VAL A 9 11.76 -8.61 11.99
CA VAL A 9 13.22 -8.60 12.27
C VAL A 9 13.65 -9.93 12.90
N ALA A 10 12.95 -10.38 13.94
CA ALA A 10 13.25 -11.66 14.58
C ALA A 10 13.13 -12.87 13.62
N ALA A 11 12.12 -12.88 12.75
CA ALA A 11 11.97 -13.91 11.73
C ALA A 11 13.10 -13.86 10.69
N SER A 12 13.61 -12.66 10.38
CA SER A 12 14.76 -12.47 9.49
C SER A 12 16.05 -12.98 10.11
N ASP A 13 16.30 -12.66 11.38
CA ASP A 13 17.46 -13.16 12.12
C ASP A 13 17.45 -14.69 12.18
N LYS A 14 16.30 -15.30 12.49
CA LYS A 14 16.15 -16.76 12.48
C LYS A 14 16.43 -17.37 11.09
N ALA A 15 15.98 -16.73 10.02
CA ALA A 15 16.25 -17.19 8.66
C ALA A 15 17.76 -17.21 8.35
N LEU A 16 18.49 -16.19 8.82
CA LEU A 16 19.95 -16.11 8.69
C LEU A 16 20.67 -17.14 9.57
N GLU A 17 20.22 -17.35 10.81
CA GLU A 17 20.78 -18.34 11.74
C GLU A 17 20.62 -19.78 11.22
N THR A 18 19.45 -20.08 10.64
CA THR A 18 19.12 -21.43 10.15
C THR A 18 19.55 -21.68 8.71
N GLY A 19 19.93 -20.63 7.97
CA GLY A 19 20.28 -20.71 6.55
C GLY A 19 19.08 -21.00 5.64
N SER A 20 17.85 -20.73 6.09
CA SER A 20 16.62 -21.00 5.34
C SER A 20 15.66 -19.80 5.39
N VAL A 21 15.20 -19.36 4.22
CA VAL A 21 14.33 -18.17 4.06
C VAL A 21 12.85 -18.53 3.85
N GLU A 22 12.50 -19.81 3.85
CA GLU A 22 11.19 -20.29 3.41
C GLU A 22 10.04 -19.81 4.32
N ASP A 23 10.19 -19.96 5.64
CA ASP A 23 9.16 -19.53 6.60
C ASP A 23 8.92 -18.00 6.53
N LEU A 24 10.00 -17.23 6.41
CA LEU A 24 9.95 -15.77 6.27
C LEU A 24 9.24 -15.37 4.97
N THR A 25 9.63 -16.00 3.86
CA THR A 25 9.03 -15.75 2.54
C THR A 25 7.55 -16.10 2.54
N HIS A 26 7.18 -17.24 3.12
CA HIS A 26 5.78 -17.65 3.23
C HIS A 26 4.95 -16.65 4.05
N GLY A 27 5.43 -16.25 5.23
CA GLY A 27 4.73 -15.29 6.07
C GLY A 27 4.53 -13.93 5.38
N ILE A 28 5.56 -13.38 4.75
CA ILE A 28 5.48 -12.09 4.05
C ILE A 28 4.51 -12.17 2.87
N THR A 29 4.62 -13.22 2.04
CA THR A 29 3.76 -13.38 0.86
C THR A 29 2.29 -13.55 1.23
N GLN A 30 1.99 -14.24 2.33
CA GLN A 30 0.62 -14.33 2.85
C GLN A 30 0.07 -12.97 3.30
N LEU A 31 0.83 -12.20 4.07
CA LEU A 31 0.43 -10.87 4.53
C LEU A 31 0.15 -9.92 3.35
N VAL A 32 1.02 -9.95 2.34
CA VAL A 32 0.85 -9.17 1.11
C VAL A 32 -0.42 -9.60 0.37
N ALA A 33 -0.63 -10.90 0.17
CA ALA A 33 -1.80 -11.43 -0.51
C ALA A 33 -3.12 -11.06 0.20
N GLU A 34 -3.16 -11.18 1.53
CA GLU A 34 -4.32 -10.76 2.33
C GLU A 34 -4.57 -9.26 2.23
N GLY A 35 -3.52 -8.45 2.31
CA GLY A 35 -3.59 -7.00 2.16
C GLY A 35 -4.15 -6.55 0.81
N ILE A 36 -3.76 -7.22 -0.27
CA ILE A 36 -4.28 -6.99 -1.63
C ILE A 36 -5.75 -7.38 -1.69
N ARG A 37 -6.10 -8.60 -1.27
CA ARG A 37 -7.48 -9.13 -1.35
C ARG A 37 -8.46 -8.28 -0.56
N ARG A 38 -8.10 -7.87 0.66
CA ARG A 38 -8.95 -7.04 1.52
C ARG A 38 -9.29 -5.70 0.85
N ARG A 39 -8.26 -4.95 0.42
CA ARG A 39 -8.47 -3.63 -0.20
C ARG A 39 -9.19 -3.72 -1.54
N PHE A 40 -8.91 -4.77 -2.31
CA PHE A 40 -9.65 -5.04 -3.55
C PHE A 40 -11.14 -5.30 -3.26
N GLY A 41 -11.44 -6.13 -2.26
CA GLY A 41 -12.82 -6.41 -1.82
C GLY A 41 -13.56 -5.14 -1.39
N GLU A 42 -12.96 -4.33 -0.52
CA GLU A 42 -13.51 -3.05 -0.07
C GLU A 42 -13.75 -2.07 -1.24
N THR A 43 -12.83 -2.05 -2.21
CA THR A 43 -12.96 -1.22 -3.41
C THR A 43 -14.12 -1.69 -4.29
N MET A 44 -14.28 -3.01 -4.44
CA MET A 44 -15.36 -3.61 -5.25
C MET A 44 -16.73 -3.40 -4.61
N GLU A 45 -16.86 -3.58 -3.30
CA GLU A 45 -18.10 -3.30 -2.56
C GLU A 45 -18.56 -1.85 -2.77
N ARG A 46 -17.63 -0.89 -2.67
CA ARG A 46 -17.95 0.52 -2.93
C ARG A 46 -18.28 0.80 -4.39
N LYS A 47 -17.63 0.10 -5.32
CA LYS A 47 -17.89 0.23 -6.75
C LYS A 47 -19.33 -0.14 -7.09
N GLU A 48 -19.88 -1.19 -6.46
CA GLU A 48 -21.27 -1.63 -6.67
C GLU A 48 -22.29 -0.53 -6.35
N HIS A 49 -21.97 0.33 -5.36
CA HIS A 49 -22.84 1.41 -4.92
C HIS A 49 -22.44 2.80 -5.45
N ALA A 50 -21.34 2.91 -6.21
CA ALA A 50 -20.75 4.19 -6.62
C ALA A 50 -21.70 5.09 -7.43
N GLY A 51 -22.64 4.50 -8.16
CA GLY A 51 -23.64 5.22 -8.95
C GLY A 51 -24.84 5.77 -8.14
N ALA A 52 -24.98 5.40 -6.87
CA ALA A 52 -26.16 5.76 -6.07
C ALA A 52 -26.20 7.24 -5.68
N SER A 53 -25.04 7.90 -5.57
CA SER A 53 -24.93 9.34 -5.31
C SER A 53 -23.52 9.84 -5.58
N VAL A 54 -23.35 11.16 -5.66
CA VAL A 54 -22.00 11.77 -5.74
C VAL A 54 -21.16 11.41 -4.50
N ALA A 55 -21.78 11.28 -3.33
CA ALA A 55 -21.08 10.87 -2.11
C ALA A 55 -20.55 9.44 -2.22
N ALA A 56 -21.39 8.49 -2.64
CA ALA A 56 -20.99 7.10 -2.87
C ALA A 56 -19.90 6.98 -3.95
N GLY A 57 -19.99 7.78 -5.00
CA GLY A 57 -18.93 7.87 -6.01
C GLY A 57 -17.59 8.32 -5.44
N ARG A 58 -17.58 9.32 -4.54
CA ARG A 58 -16.34 9.77 -3.87
C ARG A 58 -15.75 8.71 -2.95
N GLU A 59 -16.58 7.95 -2.25
CA GLU A 59 -16.13 6.83 -1.40
C GLU A 59 -15.46 5.74 -2.24
N PHE A 60 -16.01 5.40 -3.40
CA PHE A 60 -15.38 4.47 -4.33
C PHE A 60 -14.01 4.99 -4.81
N VAL A 61 -13.94 6.26 -5.23
CA VAL A 61 -12.66 6.85 -5.69
C VAL A 61 -11.62 6.82 -4.58
N ALA A 62 -11.99 7.13 -3.33
CA ALA A 62 -11.07 7.07 -2.19
C ALA A 62 -10.52 5.65 -1.98
N ALA A 63 -11.38 4.64 -2.00
CA ALA A 63 -10.95 3.24 -1.86
C ALA A 63 -10.09 2.77 -3.04
N TYR A 64 -10.45 3.15 -4.27
CA TYR A 64 -9.66 2.87 -5.47
C TYR A 64 -8.24 3.43 -5.36
N VAL A 65 -8.10 4.69 -4.98
CA VAL A 65 -6.79 5.34 -4.83
C VAL A 65 -5.97 4.66 -3.73
N GLU A 66 -6.58 4.30 -2.60
CA GLU A 66 -5.88 3.54 -1.55
C GLU A 66 -5.38 2.18 -2.05
N PHE A 67 -6.25 1.42 -2.74
CA PHE A 67 -5.90 0.12 -3.28
C PHE A 67 -4.75 0.21 -4.30
N VAL A 68 -4.84 1.13 -5.26
CA VAL A 68 -3.81 1.31 -6.30
C VAL A 68 -2.48 1.73 -5.68
N HIS A 69 -2.44 2.74 -4.81
CA HIS A 69 -1.20 3.15 -4.17
C HIS A 69 -0.59 2.04 -3.31
N TYR A 70 -1.41 1.18 -2.70
CA TYR A 70 -0.90 0.03 -1.94
C TYR A 70 -0.19 -0.97 -2.86
N VAL A 71 -0.81 -1.36 -3.98
CA VAL A 71 -0.22 -2.30 -4.95
C VAL A 71 1.01 -1.70 -5.63
N GLU A 72 0.98 -0.41 -5.96
CA GLU A 72 2.10 0.30 -6.56
C GLU A 72 3.34 0.26 -5.66
N ARG A 73 3.19 0.56 -4.35
CA ARG A 73 4.31 0.48 -3.39
C ARG A 73 4.88 -0.94 -3.32
N LEU A 74 4.03 -1.96 -3.22
CA LEU A 74 4.46 -3.35 -3.20
C LEU A 74 5.22 -3.75 -4.47
N HIS A 75 4.74 -3.30 -5.63
CA HIS A 75 5.39 -3.55 -6.91
C HIS A 75 6.75 -2.84 -7.01
N ALA A 76 6.84 -1.60 -6.55
CA ALA A 76 8.09 -0.85 -6.48
C ALA A 76 9.12 -1.52 -5.55
N ASP A 77 8.70 -1.94 -4.36
CA ASP A 77 9.56 -2.64 -3.40
C ASP A 77 10.07 -3.98 -3.97
N ALA A 78 9.26 -4.68 -4.77
CA ALA A 78 9.62 -5.97 -5.37
C ALA A 78 10.62 -5.87 -6.54
N LEU A 79 10.68 -4.73 -7.25
CA LEU A 79 11.59 -4.55 -8.39
C LEU A 79 13.02 -4.14 -8.01
N GLY A 80 13.29 -3.81 -6.74
CA GLY A 80 14.56 -3.20 -6.33
C GLY A 80 14.61 -1.69 -6.61
N PRO A 81 15.60 -0.96 -6.06
CA PRO A 81 15.38 0.34 -5.43
C PRO A 81 14.70 1.37 -6.35
N ALA A 82 13.39 1.57 -6.16
CA ALA A 82 12.80 2.88 -6.38
C ALA A 82 13.21 3.75 -5.20
N GLY A 83 14.04 4.75 -5.46
CA GLY A 83 14.55 5.65 -4.45
C GLY A 83 13.45 6.15 -3.51
N HIS A 84 13.80 6.26 -2.24
CA HIS A 84 13.15 7.16 -1.31
C HIS A 84 12.86 8.49 -2.01
N HIS A 85 11.74 9.14 -1.66
CA HIS A 85 11.16 10.37 -2.23
C HIS A 85 10.04 10.14 -3.26
N ALA A 86 8.89 9.65 -2.80
CA ALA A 86 7.65 10.36 -3.13
C ALA A 86 7.43 11.40 -2.03
N GLU A 87 8.26 12.45 -2.05
CA GLU A 87 7.94 13.66 -1.33
C GLU A 87 6.67 14.20 -2.00
N THR A 88 5.60 14.29 -1.23
CA THR A 88 4.42 15.06 -1.60
C THR A 88 4.85 16.48 -1.96
N GLU A 89 5.12 16.74 -3.23
CA GLU A 89 5.03 18.08 -3.77
C GLU A 89 3.57 18.50 -3.65
N LYS A 90 3.28 19.18 -2.54
CA LYS A 90 2.11 20.05 -2.41
C LYS A 90 2.05 20.92 -3.68
N PRO A 91 0.90 21.08 -4.35
CA PRO A 91 0.77 22.15 -5.32
C PRO A 91 0.93 23.46 -4.56
N ALA A 92 2.05 24.15 -4.79
CA ALA A 92 2.22 25.52 -4.33
C ALA A 92 1.19 26.37 -5.07
N ALA A 93 0.08 26.63 -4.39
CA ALA A 93 -0.75 27.78 -4.69
C ALA A 93 0.08 29.03 -4.41
N GLU A 94 0.66 29.62 -5.44
CA GLU A 94 1.06 31.03 -5.41
C GLU A 94 0.45 31.74 -6.61
N ALA A 95 -0.60 32.49 -6.29
CA ALA A 95 -1.11 33.59 -7.08
C ALA A 95 0.02 34.57 -7.38
N SER A 96 0.25 34.87 -8.66
CA SER A 96 0.93 36.09 -9.06
C SER A 96 0.01 36.94 -9.93
N HIS A 97 -0.42 38.04 -9.32
CA HIS A 97 -1.02 39.18 -9.97
C HIS A 97 -0.05 39.87 -10.94
N ARG A 98 -0.63 40.60 -11.92
CA ARG A 98 -0.07 41.64 -12.82
C ARG A 98 0.60 41.11 -14.11
N HIS A 99 0.33 41.66 -15.30
CA HIS A 99 0.03 43.05 -15.69
C HIS A 99 -1.02 43.14 -16.80
#